data_AF-A0A5A7MZP7-F1
#
_entry.id   AF-A0A5A7MZP7-F1
#
_cell.length_a   1.000
_cell.length_b   1.000
_cell.length_c   1.000
_cell.angle_alpha   90.00
_cell.angle_beta   90.00
_cell.angle_gamma   90.00
#
_symmetry.space_group_name_H-M   'P 1'
#
loop_
_entity.id
_entity.type
_entity.pdbx_description
1 polymer ?
#
loop_
_entity_poly.entity_id
_entity_poly.type
_entity_poly.pdbx_seq_one_letter_code
_entity_poly.pdbx_strand_id
1 'polypeptide(L)' 'MREAAEGFEAVFLGQMLAPMFSGLSSDGPMGGGHAEEVFRSMLVDEMGNAIAKAGGVGVAGPVYEKLLSLQEI' A
#
# COMPACT_ATOMS: atom_id res chain seq x y z
N MET A 1 -12.47 -5.68 12.25
CA MET A 1 -13.03 -5.93 10.91
C MET A 1 -12.89 -4.74 9.97
N ARG A 2 -13.39 -3.53 10.30
CA ARG A 2 -13.16 -2.34 9.47
C ARG A 2 -11.68 -2.02 9.30
N GLU A 3 -10.94 -1.95 10.40
CA GLU A 3 -9.48 -1.74 10.39
C GLU A 3 -8.73 -2.82 9.59
N ALA A 4 -9.19 -4.07 9.62
CA ALA A 4 -8.59 -5.14 8.83
C ALA A 4 -8.84 -4.95 7.32
N ALA A 5 -10.03 -4.46 6.95
CA ALA A 5 -10.35 -4.14 5.56
C ALA A 5 -9.64 -2.88 5.06
N GLU A 6 -9.50 -1.86 5.91
CA GLU A 6 -8.67 -0.67 5.64
C GLU A 6 -7.19 -1.05 5.51
N GLY A 7 -6.68 -1.94 6.37
CA GLY A 7 -5.32 -2.48 6.27
C GLY A 7 -5.09 -3.28 4.99
N PHE A 8 -6.08 -4.05 4.54
CA PHE A 8 -6.03 -4.70 3.24
C PHE A 8 -5.95 -3.67 2.10
N GLU A 9 -6.79 -2.64 2.13
CA GLU A 9 -6.78 -1.58 1.13
C GLU A 9 -5.44 -0.81 1.12
N ALA A 10 -4.82 -0.59 2.29
CA ALA A 10 -3.50 0.02 2.38
C ALA A 10 -2.40 -0.81 1.70
N VAL A 11 -2.37 -2.13 1.95
CA VAL A 11 -1.42 -3.05 1.29
C VAL A 11 -1.66 -3.09 -0.22
N PHE A 12 -2.93 -3.16 -0.64
CA PHE A 12 -3.30 -3.11 -2.04
C PHE A 12 -2.80 -1.81 -2.71
N LEU A 13 -3.02 -0.66 -2.08
CA LEU A 13 -2.55 0.63 -2.58
C LEU A 13 -1.03 0.68 -2.66
N GLY A 14 -0.31 0.18 -1.66
CA GLY A 14 1.16 0.09 -1.70
C GLY A 14 1.65 -0.70 -2.93
N GLN A 15 1.03 -1.86 -3.21
CA GLN A 15 1.35 -2.66 -4.40
C GLN A 15 1.03 -1.95 -5.71
N MET A 16 -0.08 -1.20 -5.78
CA MET A 16 -0.46 -0.44 -6.97
C MET A 16 0.44 0.79 -7.21
N LEU A 17 1.01 1.35 -6.14
CA LEU A 17 1.92 2.50 -6.20
C LEU A 17 3.37 2.10 -6.49
N ALA A 18 3.79 0.88 -6.12
CA ALA A 18 5.15 0.41 -6.31
C ALA A 18 5.70 0.56 -7.76
N PRO A 19 4.94 0.28 -8.83
CA PRO A 19 5.42 0.45 -10.21
C PRO A 19 5.76 1.89 -10.59
N MET A 20 5.18 2.90 -9.92
CA MET A 20 5.53 4.30 -10.16
C MET A 20 7.00 4.60 -9.85
N PHE A 21 7.60 3.79 -8.97
CA PHE A 21 8.97 3.98 -8.50
C PHE A 21 9.95 2.92 -9.01
N SER A 22 9.48 1.85 -9.67
CA SER A 22 10.33 0.79 -10.22
C SER A 22 11.10 1.23 -11.49
N GLY A 23 10.60 2.25 -12.19
CA GLY A 23 11.26 2.83 -13.38
C GLY A 23 12.17 4.02 -13.09
N LEU A 24 12.22 4.49 -11.83
CA LEU A 24 13.09 5.59 -11.42
C LEU A 24 14.48 5.02 -11.08
N SER A 25 15.34 4.94 -12.09
CA SER A 25 16.74 4.52 -11.97
C SER A 25 17.43 5.34 -10.88
N SER A 26 18.02 4.68 -9.89
CA SER A 26 18.93 5.30 -8.92
C SER A 26 20.35 5.43 -9.48
N ASP A 27 20.57 5.18 -10.78
CA ASP A 27 21.89 5.10 -11.43
C ASP A 27 22.59 6.44 -11.69
N GLY A 28 22.14 7.52 -11.05
CA GLY A 28 22.83 8.80 -11.09
C GLY A 28 24.10 8.79 -10.22
N PRO A 29 25.05 9.71 -10.44
CA PRO A 29 26.22 9.90 -9.56
C PRO A 29 25.86 10.18 -8.09
N MET A 30 24.59 10.54 -7.82
CA MET A 30 23.99 10.82 -6.52
C MET A 30 22.95 9.75 -6.11
N GLY A 31 23.04 8.54 -6.66
CA GLY A 31 22.17 7.42 -6.35
C GLY A 31 22.38 6.85 -4.95
N GLY A 32 21.30 6.66 -4.19
CA GLY A 32 21.33 6.17 -2.80
C GLY A 32 21.34 4.65 -2.64
N GLY A 33 21.47 3.89 -3.74
CA GLY A 33 21.73 2.45 -3.73
C GLY A 33 20.68 1.62 -2.97
N HIS A 34 21.11 0.52 -2.34
CA HIS A 34 20.22 -0.41 -1.62
C HIS A 34 19.50 0.24 -0.42
N ALA A 35 20.14 1.20 0.27
CA ALA A 35 19.51 1.90 1.37
C ALA A 35 18.32 2.75 0.88
N GLU A 36 18.49 3.46 -0.23
CA GLU A 36 17.41 4.21 -0.86
C GLU A 36 16.25 3.31 -1.31
N GLU A 37 16.55 2.13 -1.85
CA GLU A 37 15.54 1.15 -2.25
C GLU A 37 14.65 0.73 -1.05
N VAL A 38 15.27 0.45 0.10
CA VAL A 38 14.54 0.11 1.33
C VAL A 38 13.73 1.30 1.85
N PHE A 39 14.29 2.51 1.88
CA PHE A 39 13.54 3.69 2.29
C PHE A 39 12.37 4.00 1.36
N ARG A 40 12.56 3.77 0.06
CA ARG A 40 11.53 3.94 -0.96
C ARG A 40 10.40 2.93 -0.78
N SER A 41 10.69 1.67 -0.47
CA SER A 41 9.62 0.70 -0.18
C SER A 41 8.81 1.12 1.04
N MET A 42 9.48 1.55 2.13
CA MET A 42 8.79 2.07 3.32
C MET A 42 7.94 3.31 3.01
N LEU A 43 8.42 4.20 2.15
CA LEU A 43 7.68 5.38 1.72
C LEU A 43 6.41 5.00 0.94
N VAL A 44 6.51 4.01 0.04
CA VAL A 44 5.37 3.51 -0.73
C VAL A 44 4.32 2.88 0.18
N ASP A 45 4.76 2.11 1.18
CA ASP A 45 3.87 1.52 2.17
C ASP A 45 3.14 2.59 2.98
N GLU A 46 3.84 3.64 3.42
CA GLU A 46 3.21 4.75 4.14
C GLU A 46 2.28 5.60 3.26
N MET A 47 2.60 5.76 1.97
CA MET A 47 1.66 6.36 1.03
C MET A 47 0.36 5.54 0.93
N GLY A 48 0.47 4.21 0.83
CA GLY A 48 -0.69 3.32 0.84
C GLY A 48 -1.54 3.48 2.10
N ASN A 49 -0.89 3.50 3.28
CA ASN A 49 -1.53 3.73 4.57
C ASN A 49 -2.24 5.10 4.64
N ALA A 50 -1.56 6.15 4.20
CA ALA A 50 -2.10 7.51 4.24
C ALA A 50 -3.33 7.66 3.33
N ILE A 51 -3.28 7.07 2.13
CA ILE A 51 -4.41 7.12 1.18
C ILE A 51 -5.60 6.31 1.72
N ALA A 52 -5.36 5.09 2.24
CA ALA A 52 -6.42 4.28 2.85
C ALA A 52 -7.11 5.05 4.00
N LYS A 53 -6.33 5.68 4.90
CA LYS A 53 -6.86 6.49 6.01
C LYS A 53 -7.62 7.74 5.55
N ALA A 54 -7.23 8.33 4.43
CA ALA A 54 -7.88 9.52 3.88
C ALA A 54 -9.24 9.23 3.19
N GLY A 55 -9.64 7.96 3.11
CA GLY A 55 -10.89 7.54 2.48
C GLY A 55 -10.70 6.46 1.40
N GLY A 56 -9.46 6.11 1.07
CA GLY A 56 -9.13 5.01 0.18
C GLY A 56 -9.68 5.18 -1.25
N VAL A 57 -9.85 4.06 -1.93
CA VAL A 57 -10.42 3.98 -3.28
C VAL A 57 -11.73 3.17 -3.29
N GLY A 58 -12.19 2.73 -2.12
CA GLY A 58 -13.46 2.04 -1.92
C GLY A 58 -13.35 0.51 -1.89
N VAL A 59 -12.14 -0.05 -1.85
CA VAL A 59 -11.91 -1.50 -1.77
C VAL A 59 -12.16 -2.03 -0.36
N ALA A 60 -11.97 -1.23 0.69
CA ALA A 60 -12.21 -1.65 2.07
C ALA A 60 -13.67 -2.06 2.34
N GLY A 61 -14.65 -1.47 1.67
CA GLY A 61 -16.08 -1.80 1.85
C GLY A 61 -16.41 -3.25 1.46
N PRO A 62 -16.20 -3.65 0.20
CA PRO A 62 -16.42 -5.03 -0.25
C PRO A 62 -15.58 -6.06 0.52
N VAL A 63 -14.34 -5.72 0.90
CA VAL A 63 -13.47 -6.59 1.70
C VAL A 63 -14.06 -6.80 3.09
N TYR A 64 -14.56 -5.74 3.74
CA TYR A 64 -15.21 -5.82 5.03
C TYR A 64 -16.42 -6.76 5.00
N GLU A 65 -17.30 -6.62 4.02
CA GLU A 65 -18.46 -7.51 3.83
C GLU A 65 -18.02 -8.96 3.63
N LYS A 66 -16.98 -9.19 2.82
CA LYS A 66 -16.46 -10.54 2.60
C LYS A 66 -15.89 -11.14 3.88
N LEU A 67 -15.12 -10.37 4.65
CA LEU A 67 -14.56 -10.82 5.92
C LEU A 67 -15.66 -11.15 6.94
N LEU A 68 -16.78 -10.42 6.96
CA LEU A 68 -17.95 -10.76 7.78
C LEU A 68 -18.56 -12.10 7.33
N SER A 69 -18.79 -12.30 6.03
CA SER A 69 -19.39 -13.55 5.50
C SER A 69 -18.58 -14.81 5.84
N LEU A 70 -17.26 -14.68 5.99
CA LEU A 70 -16.38 -15.79 6.34
C LEU A 70 -16.46 -16.18 7.82
N GLN A 71 -16.93 -15.28 8.68
CA GLN A 71 -17.07 -15.53 10.13
C GLN A 71 -18.46 -16.07 10.51
N GLU A 72 -19.45 -15.99 9.62
CA GLU A 72 -20.80 -16.53 9.86
C GLU A 72 -20.91 -18.03 9.54
N ILE A 73 -19.79 -18.69 9.23
CA ILE A 73 -19.67 -20.13 8.98
C ILE A 73 -19.37 -20.88 10.28
#